data_AF-A0A969LBS7-F1
#
_entry.id   AF-A0A969LBS7-F1
#
_cell.length_a   1.000
_cell.length_b   1.000
_cell.length_c   1.000
_cell.angle_alpha   90.00
_cell.angle_beta   90.00
_cell.angle_gamma   90.00
#
_symmetry.space_group_name_H-M   'P 1'
#
loop_
_entity.id
_entity.type
_entity.pdbx_description
1 polymer ?
#
loop_
_entity_poly.entity_id
_entity_poly.type
_entity_poly.pdbx_seq_one_letter_code
_entity_poly.pdbx_strand_id
1 'polypeptide(L)'
;MEDSLTYDLTAWALPYVYGIDAYAVAKTLAAGDQPDILSFQPNTKGDTLPYAYLVPWHDLQQVQFLAALLKANIQVRYTKEPLHRGHQAHPPGTLIIARADNPVLGDKLDDQLIEIANRLEQPLLPIRSGWMTEGKDLGSSALPLIKSPKVALLAGAGVSTTDLGAIWHYFEQDLQFPLHILNKTNANAVDLHQFDVLILVSGKYDDLKTQLFQFAQQGGKIIAIEDAVSLIADDRSSLIHKNFEKMKENQEKAEGEPGPNDEKLT
;
A
#
# COMPACT_ATOMS: atom_id res chain seq x y z
N MET A 1 33.77 28.20 -11.91
CA MET A 1 32.73 28.25 -10.87
C MET A 1 31.45 28.55 -11.64
N GLU A 2 30.75 27.49 -12.01
CA GLU A 2 29.47 27.58 -12.71
C GLU A 2 28.33 27.49 -11.72
N ASP A 3 27.28 28.20 -12.09
CA ASP A 3 26.28 28.85 -11.26
C ASP A 3 25.18 27.89 -10.82
N SER A 4 24.75 28.03 -9.57
CA SER A 4 23.73 27.21 -8.90
C SER A 4 22.32 27.67 -9.30
N LEU A 5 22.01 27.62 -10.59
CA LEU A 5 20.74 28.09 -11.16
C LEU A 5 19.79 26.97 -11.63
N THR A 6 20.01 25.72 -11.21
CA THR A 6 19.13 24.58 -11.58
C THR A 6 18.23 24.09 -10.44
N TYR A 7 18.29 24.69 -9.25
CA TYR A 7 17.54 24.22 -8.07
C TYR A 7 16.15 24.83 -7.88
N ASP A 8 15.52 25.34 -8.95
CA ASP A 8 14.23 26.05 -8.85
C ASP A 8 13.26 25.73 -10.00
N LEU A 9 12.98 24.44 -10.23
CA LEU A 9 11.98 24.00 -11.23
C LEU A 9 11.05 22.86 -10.80
N THR A 10 11.15 22.35 -9.57
CA THR A 10 10.18 21.41 -9.02
C THR A 10 9.77 21.85 -7.63
N ALA A 11 8.91 22.88 -7.54
CA ALA A 11 8.14 23.08 -6.33
C ALA A 11 7.38 21.77 -6.05
N TRP A 12 7.86 21.00 -5.08
CA TRP A 12 7.16 19.81 -4.62
C TRP A 12 5.83 20.28 -4.09
N ALA A 13 4.76 19.92 -4.79
CA ALA A 13 3.43 20.00 -4.22
C ALA A 13 3.39 18.97 -3.08
N LEU A 14 3.78 19.42 -1.89
CA LEU A 14 3.74 18.67 -0.64
C LEU A 14 2.41 17.93 -0.45
N PRO A 15 1.24 18.48 -0.88
CA PRO A 15 0.00 17.75 -0.83
C PRO A 15 0.04 16.40 -1.56
N TYR A 16 0.62 16.35 -2.76
CA TYR A 16 0.74 15.10 -3.51
C TYR A 16 1.77 14.15 -2.91
N VAL A 17 2.87 14.67 -2.37
CA VAL A 17 3.92 13.85 -1.73
C VAL A 17 3.38 13.14 -0.49
N TYR A 18 2.57 13.82 0.31
CA TYR A 18 1.98 13.27 1.53
C TYR A 18 0.58 12.69 1.32
N GLY A 19 0.02 12.74 0.11
CA GLY A 19 -1.32 12.26 -0.19
C GLY A 19 -2.43 13.00 0.57
N ILE A 20 -2.23 14.28 0.91
CA ILE A 20 -3.20 15.09 1.66
C ILE A 20 -4.02 15.98 0.73
N ASP A 21 -5.28 16.20 1.08
CA ASP A 21 -6.14 17.15 0.38
C ASP A 21 -5.65 18.58 0.59
N ALA A 22 -5.56 19.33 -0.50
CA ALA A 22 -5.20 20.74 -0.47
C ALA A 22 -6.23 21.59 -1.21
N TYR A 23 -6.51 22.77 -0.65
CA TYR A 23 -7.49 23.70 -1.16
C TYR A 23 -6.81 24.99 -1.62
N ALA A 24 -7.10 25.41 -2.85
CA ALA A 24 -6.73 26.72 -3.34
C ALA A 24 -7.72 27.77 -2.81
N VAL A 25 -7.22 28.79 -2.15
CA VAL A 25 -8.03 29.91 -1.65
C VAL A 25 -7.63 31.21 -2.35
N ALA A 26 -8.62 31.97 -2.82
CA ALA A 26 -8.37 33.21 -3.56
C ALA A 26 -7.95 34.39 -2.67
N LYS A 27 -8.14 34.27 -1.35
CA LYS A 27 -7.82 35.30 -0.36
C LYS A 27 -6.70 34.82 0.54
N THR A 28 -5.74 35.69 0.84
CA THR A 28 -4.72 35.44 1.85
C THR A 28 -5.39 35.15 3.19
N LEU A 29 -5.15 33.96 3.73
CA LEU A 29 -5.55 33.60 5.08
C LEU A 29 -4.58 34.30 6.04
N ALA A 30 -5.11 35.00 7.04
CA ALA A 30 -4.27 35.45 8.15
C ALA A 30 -3.77 34.20 8.87
N ALA A 31 -2.46 34.11 9.13
CA ALA A 31 -1.94 33.06 10.00
C ALA A 31 -2.64 33.21 11.35
N GLY A 32 -3.46 32.22 11.72
CA GLY A 32 -4.00 32.14 13.07
C GLY A 32 -2.87 31.94 14.08
N ASP A 33 -3.18 32.05 15.36
CA ASP A 33 -2.28 31.57 16.41
C ASP A 33 -1.85 30.13 16.13
N GLN A 34 -0.65 29.76 16.59
CA GLN A 34 -0.03 28.44 16.38
C GLN A 34 -1.09 27.33 16.43
N PRO A 35 -1.21 26.49 15.39
CA PRO A 35 -2.21 25.44 15.40
C PRO A 35 -2.00 24.58 16.65
N ASP A 36 -3.10 24.20 17.31
CA ASP A 36 -3.06 23.18 18.35
C ASP A 36 -2.46 21.92 17.72
N ILE A 37 -1.18 21.67 18.02
CA ILE A 37 -0.54 20.42 17.65
C ILE A 37 -1.25 19.37 18.49
N LEU A 38 -2.19 18.66 17.88
CA LEU A 38 -2.87 17.53 18.51
C LEU A 38 -1.80 16.49 18.86
N SER A 39 -1.36 16.52 20.11
CA SER A 39 -0.39 15.56 20.62
C SER A 39 -1.06 14.19 20.76
N PHE A 40 -0.37 13.16 20.26
CA PHE A 40 -0.79 11.78 20.44
C PHE A 40 -1.02 11.50 21.94
N GLN A 41 -2.18 10.93 22.25
CA GLN A 41 -2.49 10.47 23.59
C GLN A 41 -2.18 8.97 23.68
N PRO A 42 -1.26 8.53 24.55
CA PRO A 42 -0.91 7.13 24.68
C PRO A 42 -2.13 6.24 24.94
N ASN A 43 -2.22 5.15 24.20
CA ASN A 43 -3.20 4.11 24.44
C ASN A 43 -2.94 3.50 25.82
N THR A 44 -4.02 3.28 26.57
CA THR A 44 -3.98 2.63 27.88
C THR A 44 -4.83 1.38 27.88
N LYS A 45 -4.44 0.39 28.67
CA LYS A 45 -5.24 -0.82 28.87
C LYS A 45 -6.46 -0.44 29.71
N GLY A 46 -7.64 -0.57 29.13
CA GLY A 46 -8.89 -0.31 29.85
C GLY A 46 -9.25 -1.43 30.83
N ASP A 47 -10.21 -1.15 31.73
CA ASP A 47 -10.67 -2.11 32.76
C ASP A 47 -11.43 -3.30 32.19
N THR A 48 -11.90 -3.20 30.95
CA THR A 48 -12.70 -4.23 30.28
C THR A 48 -11.97 -4.80 29.09
N LEU A 49 -12.01 -6.12 28.95
CA LEU A 49 -11.41 -6.81 27.81
C LEU A 49 -12.17 -6.47 26.51
N PRO A 50 -11.51 -5.84 25.52
CA PRO A 50 -12.15 -5.58 24.24
C PRO A 50 -12.23 -6.85 23.39
N TYR A 51 -13.29 -6.91 22.58
CA TYR A 51 -13.51 -7.93 21.56
C TYR A 51 -12.51 -7.79 20.41
N ALA A 52 -12.28 -6.54 19.97
CA ALA A 52 -11.32 -6.20 18.94
C ALA A 52 -10.84 -4.75 19.09
N TYR A 53 -9.82 -4.39 18.32
CA TYR A 53 -9.38 -3.02 18.13
C TYR A 53 -9.55 -2.63 16.66
N LEU A 54 -10.05 -1.42 16.43
CA LEU A 54 -10.19 -0.83 15.10
C LEU A 54 -9.15 0.26 14.89
N VAL A 55 -8.55 0.28 13.71
CA VAL A 55 -7.63 1.31 13.26
C VAL A 55 -8.00 1.72 11.84
N PRO A 56 -8.70 2.85 11.65
CA PRO A 56 -8.99 3.40 10.34
C PRO A 56 -7.71 3.69 9.55
N TRP A 57 -7.74 3.47 8.24
CA TRP A 57 -6.59 3.64 7.37
C TRP A 57 -6.65 4.99 6.66
N HIS A 58 -5.61 5.81 6.84
CA HIS A 58 -5.53 7.16 6.26
C HIS A 58 -4.18 7.43 5.60
N ASP A 59 -3.08 6.97 6.20
CA ASP A 59 -1.73 7.39 5.84
C ASP A 59 -0.67 6.29 6.00
N LEU A 60 0.59 6.66 5.78
CA LEU A 60 1.74 5.75 5.88
C LEU A 60 1.99 5.24 7.31
N GLN A 61 1.53 5.94 8.35
CA GLN A 61 1.68 5.50 9.74
C GLN A 61 0.94 4.18 9.95
N GLN A 62 -0.24 4.01 9.34
CA GLN A 62 -0.96 2.73 9.41
C GLN A 62 -0.26 1.60 8.66
N VAL A 63 0.54 1.91 7.63
CA VAL A 63 1.38 0.91 6.95
C VAL A 63 2.47 0.43 7.90
N GLN A 64 3.18 1.34 8.57
CA GLN A 64 4.21 1.00 9.57
C GLN A 64 3.62 0.20 10.74
N PHE A 65 2.44 0.61 11.20
CA PHE A 65 1.71 -0.09 12.24
C PHE A 65 1.36 -1.51 11.81
N LEU A 66 0.76 -1.68 10.63
CA LEU A 66 0.46 -3.00 10.09
C LEU A 66 1.73 -3.85 9.91
N ALA A 67 2.81 -3.29 9.40
CA ALA A 67 4.09 -3.96 9.25
C ALA A 67 4.62 -4.48 10.60
N ALA A 68 4.55 -3.66 11.64
CA ALA A 68 4.95 -4.06 12.99
C ALA A 68 4.07 -5.19 13.56
N LEU A 69 2.75 -5.14 13.34
CA LEU A 69 1.83 -6.21 13.74
C LEU A 69 2.15 -7.54 13.03
N LEU A 70 2.36 -7.50 11.71
CA LEU A 70 2.69 -8.68 10.92
C LEU A 70 4.03 -9.30 11.36
N LYS A 71 5.05 -8.48 11.64
CA LYS A 71 6.34 -8.95 12.20
C LYS A 71 6.18 -9.59 13.57
N ALA A 72 5.25 -9.10 14.38
CA ALA A 72 4.89 -9.68 15.68
C ALA A 72 3.97 -10.91 15.56
N ASN A 73 3.65 -11.37 14.34
CA ASN A 73 2.70 -12.45 14.05
C ASN A 73 1.27 -12.19 14.56
N ILE A 74 0.91 -10.92 14.75
CA ILE A 74 -0.46 -10.52 15.11
C ILE A 74 -1.31 -10.56 13.83
N GLN A 75 -2.41 -11.30 13.90
CA GLN A 75 -3.36 -11.47 12.83
C GLN A 75 -4.26 -10.24 12.72
N VAL A 76 -4.34 -9.69 11.51
CA VAL A 76 -5.09 -8.45 11.21
C VAL A 76 -6.03 -8.70 10.04
N ARG A 77 -7.29 -8.26 10.17
CA ARG A 77 -8.26 -8.21 9.08
C ARG A 77 -8.42 -6.79 8.57
N TYR A 78 -9.04 -6.63 7.41
CA TYR A 78 -9.41 -5.31 6.89
C TYR A 78 -10.82 -5.28 6.32
N THR A 79 -11.39 -4.08 6.27
CA THR A 79 -12.72 -3.84 5.68
C THR A 79 -12.61 -3.55 4.19
N LYS A 80 -13.49 -4.14 3.37
CA LYS A 80 -13.65 -3.78 1.95
C LYS A 80 -14.74 -2.74 1.71
N GLU A 81 -15.68 -2.68 2.64
CA GLU A 81 -16.85 -1.81 2.65
C GLU A 81 -16.83 -1.01 3.96
N PRO A 82 -17.46 0.18 4.02
CA PRO A 82 -17.55 0.93 5.26
C PRO A 82 -18.30 0.13 6.34
N LEU A 83 -17.88 0.28 7.59
CA LEU A 83 -18.57 -0.28 8.76
C LEU A 83 -19.22 0.83 9.56
N HIS A 84 -20.44 0.60 10.05
CA HIS A 84 -21.13 1.54 10.93
C HIS A 84 -21.41 0.92 12.28
N ARG A 85 -21.07 1.66 13.33
CA ARG A 85 -21.38 1.31 14.71
C ARG A 85 -22.05 2.49 15.39
N GLY A 86 -23.36 2.41 15.59
CA GLY A 86 -24.16 3.55 16.02
C GLY A 86 -24.00 4.71 15.01
N HIS A 87 -23.53 5.86 15.48
CA HIS A 87 -23.28 7.04 14.62
C HIS A 87 -21.83 7.17 14.13
N GLN A 88 -20.96 6.20 14.44
CA GLN A 88 -19.57 6.22 14.00
C GLN A 88 -19.40 5.36 12.74
N ALA A 89 -18.92 5.99 11.67
CA ALA A 89 -18.55 5.33 10.43
C ALA A 89 -17.04 5.05 10.41
N HIS A 90 -16.66 3.87 9.92
CA HIS A 90 -15.30 3.47 9.68
C HIS A 90 -15.11 3.22 8.18
N PRO A 91 -14.15 3.89 7.52
CA PRO A 91 -13.98 3.78 6.09
C PRO A 91 -13.50 2.38 5.66
N PRO A 92 -13.64 2.03 4.36
CA PRO A 92 -12.92 0.91 3.78
C PRO A 92 -11.42 0.97 4.07
N GLY A 93 -10.78 -0.19 4.24
CA GLY A 93 -9.37 -0.28 4.61
C GLY A 93 -9.10 -0.26 6.11
N THR A 94 -10.12 -0.01 6.94
CA THR A 94 -9.99 -0.08 8.41
C THR A 94 -9.44 -1.43 8.83
N LEU A 95 -8.34 -1.41 9.60
CA LEU A 95 -7.72 -2.58 10.18
C LEU A 95 -8.50 -3.03 11.41
N ILE A 96 -8.64 -4.34 11.54
CA ILE A 96 -9.36 -5.00 12.62
C ILE A 96 -8.43 -6.02 13.25
N ILE A 97 -8.12 -5.82 14.53
CA ILE A 97 -7.33 -6.74 15.34
C ILE A 97 -8.31 -7.42 16.30
N ALA A 98 -8.86 -8.55 15.87
CA ALA A 98 -9.82 -9.31 16.68
C ALA A 98 -9.10 -10.33 17.57
N ARG A 99 -9.55 -10.45 18.82
CA ARG A 99 -8.98 -11.43 19.76
C ARG A 99 -9.20 -12.86 19.29
N ALA A 100 -10.33 -13.13 18.64
CA ALA A 100 -10.67 -14.44 18.09
C ALA A 100 -9.66 -14.94 17.03
N ASP A 101 -9.00 -14.02 16.31
CA ASP A 101 -7.97 -14.36 15.32
C ASP A 101 -6.58 -14.55 15.95
N ASN A 102 -6.42 -14.16 17.22
CA ASN A 102 -5.15 -14.16 17.95
C ASN A 102 -5.21 -15.00 19.25
N PRO A 103 -5.75 -16.24 19.23
CA PRO A 103 -6.00 -17.00 20.46
C PRO A 103 -4.72 -17.40 21.19
N VAL A 104 -3.60 -17.56 20.47
CA VAL A 104 -2.30 -17.95 21.04
C VAL A 104 -1.73 -16.85 21.94
N LEU A 105 -2.01 -15.58 21.63
CA LEU A 105 -1.51 -14.44 22.41
C LEU A 105 -2.33 -14.23 23.69
N GLY A 106 -3.61 -14.60 23.70
CA GLY A 106 -4.48 -14.50 24.88
C GLY A 106 -4.46 -13.10 25.48
N ASP A 107 -4.08 -13.01 26.75
CA ASP A 107 -4.00 -11.75 27.50
C ASP A 107 -2.80 -10.86 27.11
N LYS A 108 -1.78 -11.44 26.46
CA LYS A 108 -0.60 -10.70 25.97
C LYS A 108 -0.89 -9.86 24.74
N LEU A 109 -2.00 -10.14 24.05
CA LEU A 109 -2.39 -9.40 22.84
C LEU A 109 -2.49 -7.90 23.13
N ASP A 110 -3.18 -7.53 24.20
CA ASP A 110 -3.40 -6.12 24.56
C ASP A 110 -2.07 -5.43 24.88
N ASP A 111 -1.21 -6.08 25.65
CA ASP A 111 0.07 -5.50 26.07
C ASP A 111 0.99 -5.26 24.85
N GLN A 112 1.12 -6.26 23.97
CA GLN A 112 1.93 -6.14 22.75
C GLN A 112 1.35 -5.12 21.76
N LEU A 113 0.03 -5.14 21.58
CA LEU A 113 -0.65 -4.24 20.65
C LEU A 113 -0.53 -2.79 21.11
N ILE A 114 -0.74 -2.52 22.40
CA ILE A 114 -0.62 -1.18 22.99
C ILE A 114 0.82 -0.69 22.94
N GLU A 115 1.80 -1.55 23.22
CA GLU A 115 3.23 -1.21 23.11
C GLU A 115 3.58 -0.79 21.67
N ILE A 116 3.20 -1.60 20.67
CA ILE A 116 3.44 -1.30 19.26
C ILE A 116 2.73 0.01 18.85
N ALA A 117 1.46 0.16 19.25
CA ALA A 117 0.66 1.33 18.91
C ALA A 117 1.23 2.61 19.52
N ASN A 118 1.65 2.58 20.78
CA ASN A 118 2.22 3.75 21.46
C ASN A 118 3.59 4.12 20.90
N ARG A 119 4.43 3.14 20.56
CA ARG A 119 5.72 3.38 19.91
C ARG A 119 5.57 4.07 18.54
N LEU A 120 4.48 3.77 17.85
CA LEU A 120 4.18 4.33 16.53
C LEU A 120 3.16 5.46 16.58
N GLU A 121 2.80 5.96 17.77
CA GLU A 121 1.80 7.03 17.97
C GLU A 121 0.45 6.77 17.27
N GLN A 122 0.05 5.50 17.18
CA GLN A 122 -1.17 5.06 16.51
C GLN A 122 -2.33 4.95 17.52
N PRO A 123 -3.41 5.73 17.38
CA PRO A 123 -4.59 5.58 18.22
C PRO A 123 -5.30 4.24 17.95
N LEU A 124 -5.69 3.56 19.02
CA LEU A 124 -6.48 2.34 18.98
C LEU A 124 -7.91 2.60 19.43
N LEU A 125 -8.88 2.09 18.67
CA LEU A 125 -10.28 2.13 19.07
C LEU A 125 -10.74 0.75 19.60
N PRO A 126 -10.80 0.54 20.92
CA PRO A 126 -11.30 -0.70 21.49
C PRO A 126 -12.83 -0.81 21.30
N ILE A 127 -13.29 -1.99 20.91
CA ILE A 127 -14.71 -2.29 20.78
C ILE A 127 -15.08 -3.54 21.58
N ARG A 128 -16.28 -3.55 22.17
CA ARG A 128 -16.72 -4.60 23.10
C ARG A 128 -17.61 -5.68 22.44
N SER A 129 -18.13 -5.42 21.23
CA SER A 129 -18.96 -6.36 20.49
C SER A 129 -18.52 -6.45 19.03
N GLY A 130 -18.69 -7.63 18.44
CA GLY A 130 -18.49 -7.86 17.01
C GLY A 130 -19.66 -7.45 16.12
N TRP A 131 -20.79 -7.07 16.72
CA TRP A 131 -22.00 -6.64 16.01
C TRP A 131 -21.85 -5.23 15.47
N MET A 132 -22.21 -5.07 14.20
CA MET A 132 -22.26 -3.78 13.50
C MET A 132 -23.71 -3.36 13.25
N THR A 133 -23.96 -2.04 13.27
CA THR A 133 -25.30 -1.50 12.98
C THR A 133 -25.61 -1.59 11.49
N GLU A 134 -24.62 -1.30 10.66
CA GLU A 134 -24.68 -1.51 9.21
C GLU A 134 -23.30 -1.97 8.69
N GLY A 135 -23.32 -2.79 7.65
CA GLY A 135 -22.13 -3.45 7.11
C GLY A 135 -21.97 -4.88 7.63
N LYS A 136 -20.79 -5.46 7.40
CA LYS A 136 -20.48 -6.85 7.78
C LYS A 136 -20.05 -6.93 9.24
N ASP A 137 -20.62 -7.89 9.97
CA ASP A 137 -20.18 -8.21 11.33
C ASP A 137 -18.70 -8.61 11.36
N LEU A 138 -18.04 -8.31 12.48
CA LEU A 138 -16.61 -8.57 12.64
C LEU A 138 -16.22 -10.05 12.69
N GLY A 139 -17.20 -10.91 12.97
CA GLY A 139 -17.04 -12.37 12.89
C GLY A 139 -17.33 -12.97 11.52
N SER A 140 -17.75 -12.16 10.53
CA SER A 140 -18.10 -12.69 9.21
C SER A 140 -16.86 -13.10 8.40
N SER A 141 -17.00 -14.17 7.60
CA SER A 141 -15.95 -14.60 6.65
C SER A 141 -15.68 -13.58 5.56
N ALA A 142 -16.50 -12.54 5.46
CA ALA A 142 -16.40 -11.50 4.45
C ALA A 142 -15.32 -10.44 4.76
N LEU A 143 -14.72 -10.47 5.95
CA LEU A 143 -13.57 -9.66 6.34
C LEU A 143 -12.28 -10.46 6.11
N PRO A 144 -11.50 -10.16 5.05
CA PRO A 144 -10.33 -10.96 4.74
C PRO A 144 -9.20 -10.75 5.75
N LEU A 145 -8.45 -11.82 6.00
CA LEU A 145 -7.22 -11.77 6.79
C LEU A 145 -6.05 -11.29 5.92
N ILE A 146 -5.23 -10.40 6.47
CA ILE A 146 -3.99 -9.94 5.85
C ILE A 146 -2.92 -10.99 6.08
N LYS A 147 -2.44 -11.61 5.00
CA LYS A 147 -1.27 -12.49 5.06
C LYS A 147 0.00 -11.64 5.05
N SER A 148 0.96 -11.97 5.92
CA SER A 148 2.28 -11.36 5.89
C SER A 148 3.02 -11.79 4.62
N PRO A 149 3.29 -10.89 3.66
CA PRO A 149 3.94 -11.26 2.42
C PRO A 149 5.44 -11.45 2.60
N LYS A 150 6.02 -12.44 1.95
CA LYS A 150 7.46 -12.56 1.73
C LYS A 150 7.84 -11.81 0.46
N VAL A 151 8.56 -10.71 0.63
CA VAL A 151 8.92 -9.80 -0.47
C VAL A 151 10.39 -9.96 -0.81
N ALA A 152 10.70 -10.06 -2.10
CA ALA A 152 12.07 -9.99 -2.60
C ALA A 152 12.26 -8.87 -3.63
N LEU A 153 13.41 -8.21 -3.57
CA LEU A 153 13.86 -7.20 -4.52
C LEU A 153 14.98 -7.80 -5.37
N LEU A 154 14.80 -7.82 -6.69
CA LEU A 154 15.85 -8.30 -7.59
C LEU A 154 16.98 -7.29 -7.74
N ALA A 155 18.21 -7.80 -7.73
CA ALA A 155 19.44 -7.04 -7.74
C ALA A 155 20.46 -7.64 -8.70
N GLY A 156 21.45 -6.87 -9.14
CA GLY A 156 22.61 -7.40 -9.86
C GLY A 156 22.89 -6.66 -11.16
N ALA A 157 23.62 -7.32 -12.06
CA ALA A 157 24.08 -6.70 -13.29
C ALA A 157 22.90 -6.23 -14.17
N GLY A 158 22.98 -4.98 -14.61
CA GLY A 158 21.96 -4.34 -15.45
C GLY A 158 20.74 -3.81 -14.69
N VAL A 159 20.75 -3.83 -13.35
CA VAL A 159 19.73 -3.22 -12.48
C VAL A 159 20.26 -1.89 -11.94
N SER A 160 19.42 -0.87 -11.89
CA SER A 160 19.71 0.44 -11.32
C SER A 160 20.01 0.31 -9.82
N THR A 161 21.22 0.72 -9.42
CA THR A 161 21.64 0.69 -8.01
C THR A 161 20.96 1.79 -7.19
N THR A 162 20.64 2.91 -7.83
CA THR A 162 19.92 4.03 -7.21
C THR A 162 18.51 3.61 -6.82
N ASP A 163 17.75 3.03 -7.76
CA ASP A 163 16.35 2.65 -7.52
C ASP A 163 16.27 1.48 -6.54
N LEU A 164 17.22 0.54 -6.64
CA LEU A 164 17.38 -0.53 -5.67
C LEU A 164 17.63 0.04 -4.26
N GLY A 165 18.53 1.01 -4.13
CA GLY A 165 18.84 1.67 -2.87
C GLY A 165 17.62 2.39 -2.28
N ALA A 166 16.84 3.06 -3.12
CA ALA A 166 15.60 3.74 -2.70
C ALA A 166 14.56 2.76 -2.16
N ILE A 167 14.28 1.67 -2.87
CA ILE A 167 13.34 0.64 -2.39
C ILE A 167 13.85 -0.05 -1.12
N TRP A 168 15.15 -0.35 -1.05
CA TRP A 168 15.71 -0.94 0.15
C TRP A 168 15.61 0.00 1.36
N HIS A 169 15.94 1.28 1.19
CA HIS A 169 15.76 2.29 2.22
C HIS A 169 14.29 2.36 2.67
N TYR A 170 13.36 2.39 1.72
CA TYR A 170 11.93 2.45 2.03
C TYR A 170 11.46 1.25 2.86
N PHE A 171 11.91 0.04 2.56
CA PHE A 171 11.55 -1.13 3.37
C PHE A 171 12.19 -1.12 4.75
N GLU A 172 13.46 -0.72 4.86
CA GLU A 172 14.22 -0.80 6.10
C GLU A 172 13.91 0.35 7.06
N GLN A 173 13.91 1.58 6.56
CA GLN A 173 13.78 2.80 7.35
C GLN A 173 12.31 3.23 7.48
N ASP A 174 11.60 3.28 6.35
CA ASP A 174 10.25 3.85 6.35
C ASP A 174 9.22 2.81 6.77
N LEU A 175 9.16 1.63 6.14
CA LEU A 175 8.21 0.58 6.50
C LEU A 175 8.64 -0.27 7.69
N GLN A 176 9.94 -0.35 7.95
CA GLN A 176 10.56 -1.28 8.90
C GLN A 176 10.11 -2.74 8.68
N PHE A 177 9.93 -3.15 7.41
CA PHE A 177 9.42 -4.47 7.01
C PHE A 177 10.49 -5.29 6.29
N PRO A 178 10.58 -6.62 6.50
CA PRO A 178 11.63 -7.44 5.90
C PRO A 178 11.60 -7.43 4.37
N LEU A 179 12.78 -7.25 3.77
CA LEU A 179 12.99 -7.32 2.33
C LEU A 179 14.16 -8.25 2.00
N HIS A 180 13.93 -9.21 1.11
CA HIS A 180 14.99 -10.11 0.65
C HIS A 180 15.64 -9.57 -0.63
N ILE A 181 16.93 -9.26 -0.58
CA ILE A 181 17.67 -8.88 -1.80
C ILE A 181 18.14 -10.14 -2.50
N LEU A 182 17.71 -10.32 -3.76
CA LEU A 182 17.98 -11.52 -4.53
C LEU A 182 18.76 -11.17 -5.80
N ASN A 183 20.00 -11.65 -5.87
CA ASN A 183 20.83 -11.41 -7.04
C ASN A 183 20.29 -12.19 -8.24
N LYS A 184 20.12 -11.53 -9.39
CA LYS A 184 19.65 -12.09 -10.66
C LYS A 184 20.40 -13.37 -11.06
N THR A 185 21.72 -13.42 -10.85
CA THR A 185 22.52 -14.61 -11.18
C THR A 185 22.09 -15.82 -10.33
N ASN A 186 21.70 -15.58 -9.08
CA ASN A 186 21.19 -16.61 -8.19
C ASN A 186 19.70 -16.89 -8.41
N ALA A 187 18.93 -15.94 -8.95
CA ALA A 187 17.51 -16.12 -9.25
C ALA A 187 17.22 -17.27 -10.21
N ASN A 188 18.20 -17.63 -11.06
CA ASN A 188 18.13 -18.83 -11.91
C ASN A 188 18.24 -20.15 -11.15
N ALA A 189 18.87 -20.14 -9.96
CA ALA A 189 19.13 -21.32 -9.15
C ALA A 189 18.24 -21.39 -7.89
N VAL A 190 17.64 -20.27 -7.49
CA VAL A 190 16.76 -20.17 -6.32
C VAL A 190 15.32 -20.38 -6.74
N ASP A 191 14.60 -21.16 -5.93
CA ASP A 191 13.16 -21.32 -6.10
C ASP A 191 12.43 -20.01 -5.75
N LEU A 192 11.91 -19.32 -6.77
CA LEU A 192 11.16 -18.07 -6.61
C LEU A 192 9.81 -18.28 -5.89
N HIS A 193 9.33 -19.53 -5.80
CA HIS A 193 8.05 -19.87 -5.14
C HIS A 193 8.03 -19.61 -3.64
N GLN A 194 9.19 -19.45 -3.00
CA GLN A 194 9.25 -19.12 -1.58
C GLN A 194 8.81 -17.68 -1.28
N PHE A 195 8.66 -16.82 -2.30
CA PHE A 195 8.23 -15.44 -2.18
C PHE A 195 6.80 -15.25 -2.67
N ASP A 196 6.09 -14.29 -2.08
CA ASP A 196 4.76 -13.88 -2.52
C ASP A 196 4.82 -12.72 -3.53
N VAL A 197 5.82 -11.86 -3.37
CA VAL A 197 6.00 -10.63 -4.16
C VAL A 197 7.44 -10.48 -4.61
N LEU A 198 7.64 -10.23 -5.90
CA LEU A 198 8.91 -9.81 -6.49
C LEU A 198 8.83 -8.35 -6.92
N ILE A 199 9.78 -7.54 -6.49
CA ILE A 199 9.96 -6.15 -6.92
C ILE A 199 11.09 -6.09 -7.94
N LEU A 200 10.78 -5.53 -9.10
CA LEU A 200 11.69 -5.26 -10.20
C LEU A 200 11.82 -3.75 -10.35
N VAL A 201 12.98 -3.21 -9.99
CA VAL A 201 13.31 -1.80 -10.25
C VAL A 201 13.91 -1.67 -11.65
N SER A 202 14.10 -0.43 -12.12
CA SER A 202 14.65 -0.13 -13.44
C SER A 202 15.86 -1.00 -13.79
N GLY A 203 15.82 -1.65 -14.95
CA GLY A 203 16.87 -2.57 -15.37
C GLY A 203 16.45 -3.57 -16.43
N LYS A 204 17.42 -4.37 -16.89
CA LYS A 204 17.23 -5.42 -17.89
C LYS A 204 17.00 -6.76 -17.22
N TYR A 205 15.97 -7.50 -17.62
CA TYR A 205 15.59 -8.79 -17.03
C TYR A 205 15.26 -9.87 -18.07
N ASP A 206 15.69 -9.68 -19.33
CA ASP A 206 15.45 -10.62 -20.43
C ASP A 206 15.92 -12.05 -20.11
N ASP A 207 17.02 -12.15 -19.35
CA ASP A 207 17.62 -13.38 -18.88
C ASP A 207 16.76 -14.17 -17.87
N LEU A 208 15.81 -13.50 -17.21
CA LEU A 208 14.89 -14.08 -16.22
C LEU A 208 13.43 -14.09 -16.67
N LYS A 209 13.16 -13.74 -17.92
CA LYS A 209 11.80 -13.56 -18.44
C LYS A 209 10.93 -14.79 -18.19
N THR A 210 11.41 -15.99 -18.54
CA THR A 210 10.63 -17.23 -18.39
C THR A 210 10.26 -17.51 -16.93
N GLN A 211 11.21 -17.35 -16.02
CA GLN A 211 11.06 -17.61 -14.59
C GLN A 211 10.08 -16.61 -13.95
N LEU A 212 10.20 -15.34 -14.31
CA LEU A 212 9.30 -14.28 -13.83
C LEU A 212 7.86 -14.52 -14.32
N PHE A 213 7.67 -14.86 -15.59
CA PHE A 213 6.35 -15.18 -16.11
C PHE A 213 5.76 -16.44 -15.48
N GLN A 214 6.57 -17.47 -15.25
CA GLN A 214 6.13 -18.68 -14.56
C GLN A 214 5.69 -18.39 -13.12
N PHE A 215 6.49 -17.61 -12.38
CA PHE A 215 6.16 -17.15 -11.03
C PHE A 215 4.80 -16.41 -11.00
N ALA A 216 4.57 -15.50 -11.94
CA ALA A 216 3.30 -14.78 -12.05
C ALA A 216 2.13 -15.71 -12.39
N GLN A 217 2.31 -16.67 -13.31
CA GLN A 217 1.28 -17.66 -13.68
C GLN A 217 0.87 -18.56 -12.51
N GLN A 218 1.77 -18.78 -11.55
CA GLN A 218 1.52 -19.59 -10.36
C GLN A 218 0.94 -18.78 -9.20
N GLY A 219 0.58 -17.50 -9.44
CA GLY A 219 -0.09 -16.63 -8.47
C GLY A 219 0.84 -15.68 -7.73
N GLY A 220 2.14 -15.70 -8.02
CA GLY A 220 3.10 -14.72 -7.53
C GLY A 220 2.81 -13.32 -8.06
N LYS A 221 3.13 -12.29 -7.27
CA LYS A 221 2.90 -10.89 -7.67
C LYS A 221 4.19 -10.23 -8.08
N ILE A 222 4.21 -9.60 -9.25
CA ILE A 222 5.36 -8.81 -9.72
C ILE A 222 5.00 -7.33 -9.67
N ILE A 223 5.84 -6.55 -9.00
CA ILE A 223 5.79 -5.08 -9.00
C ILE A 223 6.97 -4.61 -9.86
N ALA A 224 6.66 -4.13 -11.07
CA ALA A 224 7.67 -3.57 -11.98
C ALA A 224 7.62 -2.05 -11.94
N ILE A 225 8.79 -1.41 -11.81
CA ILE A 225 8.95 0.03 -11.68
C ILE A 225 9.86 0.52 -12.81
N GLU A 226 9.49 1.64 -13.44
CA GLU A 226 10.22 2.28 -14.54
C GLU A 226 10.47 1.31 -15.71
N ASP A 227 11.71 1.22 -16.20
CA ASP A 227 12.06 0.44 -17.38
C ASP A 227 11.78 -1.06 -17.22
N ALA A 228 11.65 -1.57 -15.98
CA ALA A 228 11.29 -2.97 -15.74
C ALA A 228 9.89 -3.31 -16.27
N VAL A 229 9.02 -2.31 -16.46
CA VAL A 229 7.67 -2.50 -17.03
C VAL A 229 7.74 -3.00 -18.47
N SER A 230 8.78 -2.62 -19.22
CA SER A 230 8.96 -3.02 -20.64
C SER A 230 8.98 -4.54 -20.81
N LEU A 231 9.61 -5.27 -19.87
CA LEU A 231 9.65 -6.74 -19.86
C LEU A 231 8.26 -7.38 -19.97
N ILE A 232 7.26 -6.77 -19.31
CA ILE A 232 5.89 -7.30 -19.25
C ILE A 232 5.03 -6.70 -20.38
N ALA A 233 5.23 -5.43 -20.70
CA ALA A 233 4.47 -4.72 -21.72
C ALA A 233 4.77 -5.23 -23.14
N ASP A 234 6.01 -5.61 -23.44
CA ASP A 234 6.42 -6.10 -24.76
C ASP A 234 6.02 -7.55 -25.01
N ASP A 235 5.59 -8.27 -23.97
CA ASP A 235 5.17 -9.66 -24.10
C ASP A 235 3.69 -9.78 -24.50
N ARG A 236 3.46 -10.24 -25.73
CA ARG A 236 2.10 -10.41 -26.30
C ARG A 236 1.18 -11.34 -25.52
N SER A 237 1.74 -12.24 -24.70
CA SER A 237 0.94 -13.18 -23.91
C SER A 237 0.46 -12.56 -22.59
N SER A 238 1.09 -11.47 -22.15
CA SER A 238 0.80 -10.82 -20.87
C SER A 238 -0.57 -10.17 -20.86
N LEU A 239 -1.23 -10.18 -19.70
CA LEU A 239 -2.50 -9.48 -19.49
C LEU A 239 -2.33 -7.96 -19.65
N ILE A 240 -1.13 -7.44 -19.35
CA ILE A 240 -0.80 -6.02 -19.52
C ILE A 240 -0.84 -5.66 -21.00
N HIS A 241 -0.14 -6.40 -21.85
CA HIS A 241 -0.15 -6.18 -23.30
C HIS A 241 -1.58 -6.26 -23.87
N LYS A 242 -2.34 -7.30 -23.50
CA LYS A 242 -3.74 -7.47 -23.95
C LYS A 242 -4.64 -6.32 -23.50
N ASN A 243 -4.44 -5.79 -22.29
CA ASN A 243 -5.21 -4.66 -21.78
C ASN A 243 -4.79 -3.35 -22.46
N PHE A 244 -3.48 -3.14 -22.71
CA PHE A 244 -2.97 -1.99 -23.45
C PHE A 244 -3.51 -1.96 -24.89
N GLU A 245 -3.51 -3.09 -25.60
CA GLU A 245 -4.09 -3.19 -26.95
C GLU A 245 -5.60 -2.88 -26.93
N LYS A 246 -6.35 -3.45 -25.97
CA LYS A 246 -7.78 -3.11 -25.79
C LYS A 246 -8.02 -1.62 -25.50
N MET A 247 -7.15 -0.99 -24.71
CA MET A 247 -7.25 0.44 -24.41
C MET A 247 -7.01 1.29 -25.66
N LYS A 248 -6.02 0.94 -26.49
CA LYS A 248 -5.78 1.59 -27.78
C LYS A 248 -6.96 1.43 -28.75
N GLU A 249 -7.47 0.21 -28.91
CA GLU A 249 -8.65 -0.04 -29.76
C GLU A 249 -9.88 0.77 -29.31
N ASN A 250 -10.06 0.96 -28.01
CA ASN A 250 -11.16 1.78 -27.47
C ASN A 250 -10.95 3.28 -27.71
N GLN A 251 -9.71 3.76 -27.70
CA GLN A 251 -9.39 5.16 -28.01
C GLN A 251 -9.57 5.46 -29.50
N GLU A 252 -9.10 4.59 -30.39
CA GLU A 252 -9.25 4.74 -31.84
C GLU A 252 -10.73 4.71 -32.27
N LYS A 253 -11.57 3.91 -31.59
CA LYS A 253 -13.03 3.93 -31.80
C LYS A 253 -13.70 5.21 -31.31
N ALA A 254 -13.21 5.79 -30.21
CA ALA A 254 -13.74 7.05 -29.68
C ALA A 254 -13.34 8.26 -30.55
N GLU A 255 -12.21 8.19 -31.24
CA GLU A 255 -11.75 9.23 -32.18
C GLU A 255 -12.31 9.06 -33.60
N GLY A 256 -12.78 7.86 -33.95
CA GLY A 256 -13.34 7.52 -35.27
C GLY A 256 -14.84 7.72 -35.44
N GLU A 257 -15.59 8.08 -34.38
CA GLU A 257 -17.00 8.47 -34.51
C GLU A 257 -17.11 9.95 -34.93
N PRO A 258 -17.58 10.29 -36.15
CA PRO A 258 -17.84 11.68 -36.51
C PRO A 258 -18.97 12.21 -35.62
N GLY A 259 -18.71 13.30 -34.91
CA GLY A 259 -19.68 13.97 -34.05
C GLY A 259 -20.94 14.38 -34.83
N PRO A 260 -22.14 14.26 -34.24
CA PRO A 260 -23.37 14.68 -34.90
C PRO A 260 -23.46 16.21 -34.84
N ASN A 261 -22.94 16.89 -35.86
CA ASN A 261 -23.38 18.24 -36.28
C ASN A 261 -22.63 18.69 -37.53
N ASP A 262 -23.11 18.26 -38.70
CA ASP A 262 -22.92 18.98 -39.96
C ASP A 262 -24.17 18.79 -40.85
N GLU A 263 -25.34 19.06 -40.28
CA GLU A 263 -26.56 19.35 -41.05
C GLU A 263 -27.25 20.58 -40.48
N LYS A 264 -27.00 21.72 -41.14
CA LYS A 264 -27.92 22.84 -41.45
C LYS A 264 -27.27 24.21 -41.27
N LEU A 265 -26.70 24.71 -42.35
CA LEU A 265 -26.83 26.12 -42.74
C LEU A 265 -27.03 26.19 -44.26
N THR A 266 -28.31 26.21 -44.65
CA THR A 266 -28.82 26.83 -45.87
C THR A 266 -29.99 27.70 -45.45
#